data_AF-A0A2V5QIX2-F1
#
_entry.id   AF-A0A2V5QIX2-F1
#
_cell.length_a   1.000
_cell.length_b   1.000
_cell.length_c   1.000
_cell.angle_alpha   90.00
_cell.angle_beta   90.00
_cell.angle_gamma   90.00
#
_symmetry.space_group_name_H-M   'P 1'
#
loop_
_entity.id
_entity.type
_entity.pdbx_description
1 polymer ?
#
loop_
_entity_poly.entity_id
_entity_poly.type
_entity_poly.pdbx_seq_one_letter_code
_entity_poly.pdbx_strand_id
1 'polypeptide(L)'
;MKQLIHLKSAVARVKRPWLAILCGTLLAGTLVIGLTSQVGATGQRNPNPRVIPPHGRPYGLSYGEWGAQWWRWAYSFPAAQFPPLQAGEVDCSLGQSGSVWFLAGTAGQGPVTRSCTIPAGKALFFPIISYLNDYPCPDPNFQPPPGQTLEEFL
;
A
#
# COMPACT_ATOMS: atom_id res chain seq x y z
N MET A 1 -25.46 69.22 1.14
CA MET A 1 -24.41 68.77 0.19
C MET A 1 -24.93 67.55 -0.57
N LYS A 2 -25.09 67.68 -1.90
CA LYS A 2 -25.39 66.65 -2.95
C LYS A 2 -26.64 65.76 -2.72
N GLN A 3 -27.85 66.08 -3.20
CA GLN A 3 -28.38 65.90 -4.57
C GLN A 3 -27.98 64.55 -5.22
N LEU A 4 -28.87 63.56 -5.32
CA LEU A 4 -29.69 63.33 -6.53
C LEU A 4 -30.77 62.26 -6.29
N ILE A 5 -31.86 62.40 -7.02
CA ILE A 5 -33.19 61.82 -6.82
C ILE A 5 -33.53 60.92 -8.03
N HIS A 6 -34.29 59.87 -7.76
CA HIS A 6 -35.22 59.17 -8.65
C HIS A 6 -34.73 58.56 -9.98
N LEU A 7 -34.93 57.24 -10.11
CA LEU A 7 -35.88 56.73 -11.10
C LEU A 7 -36.53 55.42 -10.62
N LYS A 8 -37.85 55.45 -10.42
CA LYS A 8 -38.70 54.27 -10.19
C LYS A 8 -38.93 53.61 -11.55
N SER A 9 -38.92 52.28 -11.61
CA SER A 9 -39.54 51.56 -12.73
C SER A 9 -40.25 50.31 -12.22
N ALA A 10 -41.49 50.19 -12.69
CA ALA A 10 -42.57 49.45 -12.07
C ALA A 10 -42.60 47.98 -12.48
N VAL A 11 -43.23 47.21 -11.60
CA VAL A 11 -43.65 45.82 -11.75
C VAL A 11 -44.62 45.66 -12.93
N ALA A 12 -44.46 44.60 -13.72
CA ALA A 12 -45.58 44.00 -14.45
C ALA A 12 -45.41 42.48 -14.52
N ARG A 13 -46.16 41.78 -13.68
CA ARG A 13 -46.33 40.33 -13.67
C ARG A 13 -47.55 40.02 -14.54
N VAL A 14 -47.38 39.44 -15.72
CA VAL A 14 -48.51 39.02 -16.57
C VAL A 14 -48.65 37.51 -16.50
N LYS A 15 -49.71 37.07 -15.81
CA LYS A 15 -50.30 35.74 -15.97
C LYS A 15 -51.40 35.86 -17.01
N ARG A 16 -51.54 34.91 -17.95
CA ARG A 16 -52.88 34.39 -18.31
C ARG A 16 -52.85 33.06 -19.09
N PRO A 17 -53.85 32.19 -18.84
CA PRO A 17 -53.89 30.80 -19.26
C PRO A 17 -54.82 30.60 -20.46
N TRP A 18 -54.47 29.74 -21.41
CA TRP A 18 -55.43 29.29 -22.43
C TRP A 18 -55.35 27.78 -22.62
N LEU A 19 -56.54 27.20 -22.63
CA LEU A 19 -56.87 25.79 -22.67
C LEU A 19 -56.32 25.07 -23.91
N ALA A 20 -55.94 23.81 -23.67
CA ALA A 20 -56.23 22.61 -24.43
C ALA A 20 -56.28 22.68 -25.97
N ILE A 21 -55.32 21.98 -26.60
CA ILE A 21 -55.57 21.19 -27.81
C ILE A 21 -54.92 19.82 -27.62
N LEU A 22 -55.77 18.79 -27.48
CA LEU A 22 -55.43 17.37 -27.53
C LEU A 22 -55.51 16.89 -28.98
N CYS A 23 -54.41 16.32 -29.49
CA CYS A 23 -54.36 15.43 -30.65
C CYS A 23 -53.04 14.65 -30.46
N GLY A 24 -52.96 13.35 -30.21
CA GLY A 24 -53.73 12.26 -30.76
C GLY A 24 -52.74 11.34 -31.50
N THR A 25 -52.18 10.35 -30.78
CA THR A 25 -51.50 9.12 -31.29
C THR A 25 -50.10 9.29 -31.93
N LEU A 26 -49.15 8.34 -31.96
CA LEU A 26 -49.11 6.88 -31.70
C LEU A 26 -47.63 6.45 -31.52
N LEU A 27 -47.44 5.27 -30.94
CA LEU A 27 -46.19 4.62 -30.52
C LEU A 27 -45.05 4.56 -31.55
N ALA A 28 -43.82 4.82 -31.08
CA ALA A 28 -42.63 4.10 -31.53
C ALA A 28 -41.65 3.98 -30.34
N GLY A 29 -41.53 2.76 -29.79
CA GLY A 29 -40.62 2.45 -28.70
C GLY A 29 -39.17 2.46 -29.18
N THR A 30 -38.39 3.43 -28.72
CA THR A 30 -36.93 3.38 -28.80
C THR A 30 -36.40 2.69 -27.55
N LEU A 31 -36.01 1.42 -27.70
CA LEU A 31 -35.25 0.66 -26.71
C LEU A 31 -33.87 1.32 -26.56
N VAL A 32 -33.71 2.18 -25.55
CA VAL A 32 -32.40 2.70 -25.16
C VAL A 32 -31.65 1.55 -24.49
N ILE A 33 -30.78 0.89 -25.24
CA ILE A 33 -29.78 -0.02 -24.67
C ILE A 33 -28.74 0.87 -23.99
N GLY A 34 -28.99 1.22 -22.72
CA GLY A 34 -27.98 1.83 -21.88
C GLY A 34 -26.86 0.83 -21.67
N LEU A 35 -25.66 1.11 -22.21
CA LEU A 35 -24.44 0.43 -21.78
C LEU A 35 -24.23 0.75 -20.30
N THR A 36 -24.67 -0.13 -19.43
CA THR A 36 -24.25 -0.12 -18.04
C THR A 36 -22.79 -0.58 -18.02
N SER A 37 -21.87 0.36 -17.80
CA SER A 37 -20.49 0.04 -17.46
C SER A 37 -20.52 -0.77 -16.17
N GLN A 38 -20.50 -2.11 -16.28
CA GLN A 38 -20.27 -2.96 -15.13
C GLN A 38 -18.82 -2.74 -14.69
N VAL A 39 -18.64 -1.88 -13.69
CA VAL A 39 -17.40 -1.85 -12.91
C VAL A 39 -17.37 -3.16 -12.15
N GLY A 40 -16.73 -4.17 -12.75
CA GLY A 40 -16.41 -5.43 -12.09
C GLY A 40 -15.42 -5.17 -10.97
N ALA A 41 -15.93 -4.83 -9.78
CA ALA A 41 -15.14 -4.85 -8.56
C ALA A 41 -15.07 -6.28 -8.01
N THR A 42 -14.42 -7.20 -8.74
CA THR A 42 -13.92 -8.44 -8.14
C THR A 42 -12.53 -8.20 -7.54
N GLY A 43 -12.45 -7.20 -6.67
CA GLY A 43 -11.35 -7.12 -5.71
C GLY A 43 -11.81 -7.89 -4.49
N GLN A 44 -11.31 -9.11 -4.29
CA GLN A 44 -11.38 -9.74 -2.97
C GLN A 44 -10.85 -8.71 -1.97
N ARG A 45 -11.73 -8.11 -1.16
CA ARG A 45 -11.31 -7.20 -0.10
C ARG A 45 -10.42 -8.02 0.82
N ASN A 46 -9.15 -7.63 0.89
CA ASN A 46 -8.20 -8.23 1.81
C ASN A 46 -8.79 -8.14 3.23
N PRO A 47 -9.09 -9.27 3.89
CA PRO A 47 -9.69 -9.27 5.23
C PRO A 47 -8.77 -8.60 6.27
N ASN A 48 -7.48 -8.39 5.95
CA ASN A 48 -6.56 -7.59 6.73
C ASN A 48 -5.86 -6.53 5.85
N PRO A 49 -6.44 -5.33 5.67
CA PRO A 49 -5.87 -4.31 4.80
C PRO A 49 -4.49 -3.78 5.28
N ARG A 50 -4.02 -4.17 6.47
CA ARG A 50 -2.72 -3.77 7.01
C ARG A 50 -1.59 -4.74 6.66
N VAL A 51 -1.91 -5.97 6.28
CA VAL A 51 -0.93 -6.95 5.82
C VAL A 51 -1.04 -7.04 4.30
N ILE A 52 0.06 -6.78 3.62
CA ILE A 52 0.11 -6.82 2.17
C ILE A 52 0.03 -8.30 1.74
N PRO A 53 -0.75 -8.65 0.70
CA PRO A 53 -0.84 -10.04 0.25
C PRO A 53 0.53 -10.60 -0.18
N PRO A 54 0.80 -11.91 0.01
CA PRO A 54 2.12 -12.51 -0.29
C PRO A 54 2.59 -12.34 -1.74
N HIS A 55 1.66 -12.33 -2.69
CA HIS A 55 1.94 -12.13 -4.12
C HIS A 55 1.86 -10.66 -4.55
N GLY A 56 1.67 -9.74 -3.59
CA GLY A 56 1.70 -8.31 -3.85
C GLY A 56 3.12 -7.84 -4.18
N ARG A 57 3.21 -6.69 -4.86
CA ARG A 57 4.48 -6.02 -5.17
C ARG A 57 4.54 -4.64 -4.51
N PRO A 58 4.54 -4.53 -3.17
CA PRO A 58 4.54 -3.25 -2.50
C PRO A 58 5.74 -2.41 -2.92
N TYR A 59 5.48 -1.16 -3.33
CA TYR A 59 6.49 -0.23 -3.86
C TYR A 59 7.38 -0.83 -4.97
N GLY A 60 6.81 -1.73 -5.79
CA GLY A 60 7.45 -2.30 -6.99
C GLY A 60 8.19 -3.63 -6.79
N LEU A 61 8.45 -4.03 -5.55
CA LEU A 61 9.20 -5.24 -5.22
C LEU A 61 8.30 -6.33 -4.63
N SER A 62 8.57 -7.57 -5.00
CA SER A 62 8.02 -8.77 -4.36
C SER A 62 8.54 -8.94 -2.92
N TYR A 63 7.93 -9.86 -2.16
CA TYR A 63 8.38 -10.19 -0.81
C TYR A 63 9.83 -10.70 -0.76
N GLY A 64 10.24 -11.52 -1.74
CA GLY A 64 11.63 -12.00 -1.83
C GLY A 64 12.62 -10.87 -2.09
N GLU A 65 12.28 -9.95 -3.01
CA GLU A 65 13.09 -8.77 -3.29
C GLU A 65 13.20 -7.83 -2.07
N TRP A 66 12.12 -7.68 -1.30
CA TRP A 66 12.17 -6.98 -0.01
C TRP A 66 13.01 -7.70 1.04
N GLY A 67 12.99 -9.05 1.06
CA GLY A 67 13.88 -9.86 1.88
C GLY A 67 15.35 -9.60 1.56
N ALA A 68 15.69 -9.55 0.27
CA ALA A 68 17.04 -9.20 -0.18
C ALA A 68 17.42 -7.75 0.20
N GLN A 69 16.48 -6.80 0.16
CA GLN A 69 16.71 -5.43 0.65
C GLN A 69 16.93 -5.38 2.17
N TRP A 70 16.18 -6.16 2.94
CA TRP A 70 16.36 -6.26 4.39
C TRP A 70 17.76 -6.78 4.73
N TRP A 71 18.24 -7.82 4.02
CA TRP A 71 19.60 -8.31 4.20
C TRP A 71 20.66 -7.26 3.84
N ARG A 72 20.47 -6.53 2.73
CA ARG A 72 21.38 -5.43 2.37
C ARG A 72 21.44 -4.34 3.45
N TRP A 73 20.30 -3.97 4.03
CA TRP A 73 20.25 -3.05 5.15
C TRP A 73 20.99 -3.63 6.37
N ALA A 74 20.68 -4.86 6.77
CA ALA A 74 21.29 -5.48 7.95
C ALA A 74 22.82 -5.63 7.82
N TYR A 75 23.33 -5.97 6.64
CA TYR A 75 24.77 -6.09 6.35
C TYR A 75 25.47 -4.78 6.03
N SER A 76 24.75 -3.66 5.93
CA SER A 76 25.39 -2.34 5.78
C SER A 76 26.12 -1.90 7.05
N PHE A 77 25.86 -2.56 8.18
CA PHE A 77 26.48 -2.30 9.48
C PHE A 77 27.69 -3.19 9.71
N PRO A 78 28.71 -2.71 10.46
CA PRO A 78 29.77 -3.57 10.99
C PRO A 78 29.19 -4.69 11.85
N ALA A 79 29.90 -5.82 11.96
CA ALA A 79 29.45 -7.00 12.71
C ALA A 79 29.02 -6.67 14.16
N ALA A 80 29.74 -5.77 14.84
CA ALA A 80 29.40 -5.32 16.20
C ALA A 80 28.03 -4.60 16.29
N GLN A 81 27.54 -4.05 15.18
CA GLN A 81 26.27 -3.33 15.07
C GLN A 81 25.24 -4.10 14.23
N PHE A 82 25.51 -5.37 13.90
CA PHE A 82 24.60 -6.17 13.10
C PHE A 82 23.23 -6.27 13.82
N PRO A 83 22.13 -5.76 13.23
CA PRO A 83 20.88 -5.53 13.95
C PRO A 83 20.30 -6.76 14.67
N PRO A 84 20.30 -7.98 14.06
CA PRO A 84 19.81 -9.18 14.73
C PRO A 84 20.59 -9.61 15.99
N LEU A 85 21.83 -9.14 16.17
CA LEU A 85 22.66 -9.48 17.33
C LEU A 85 22.59 -8.42 18.44
N GLN A 86 21.95 -7.28 18.21
CA GLN A 86 21.89 -6.19 19.19
C GLN A 86 20.95 -6.56 20.36
N ALA A 87 21.36 -6.21 21.58
CA ALA A 87 20.60 -6.46 22.80
C ALA A 87 20.39 -5.15 23.59
N GLY A 88 19.41 -5.14 24.50
CA GLY A 88 19.08 -3.95 25.30
C GLY A 88 18.35 -2.88 24.47
N GLU A 89 18.72 -1.61 24.70
CA GLU A 89 18.19 -0.49 23.92
C GLU A 89 18.75 -0.53 22.50
N VAL A 90 17.87 -0.52 21.51
CA VAL A 90 18.22 -0.57 20.09
C VAL A 90 17.66 0.66 19.39
N ASP A 91 18.51 1.38 18.66
CA ASP A 91 18.07 2.45 17.77
C ASP A 91 17.48 1.88 16.48
N CYS A 92 16.15 1.88 16.39
CA CYS A 92 15.43 1.37 15.22
C CYS A 92 15.46 2.31 14.01
N SER A 93 16.06 3.50 14.12
CA SER A 93 16.16 4.50 13.05
C SER A 93 17.44 4.38 12.22
N LEU A 94 18.38 3.58 12.67
CA LEU A 94 19.69 3.44 12.06
C LEU A 94 19.60 2.88 10.61
N GLY A 95 20.21 3.60 9.67
CA GLY A 95 20.30 3.22 8.25
C GLY A 95 18.95 3.14 7.52
N GLN A 96 17.88 3.71 8.07
CA GLN A 96 16.55 3.68 7.47
C GLN A 96 16.40 4.72 6.37
N SER A 97 15.72 4.35 5.27
CA SER A 97 15.44 5.27 4.16
C SER A 97 14.24 4.80 3.33
N GLY A 98 13.68 5.70 2.51
CA GLY A 98 12.58 5.36 1.59
C GLY A 98 11.23 5.12 2.29
N SER A 99 10.34 4.39 1.61
CA SER A 99 8.95 4.17 2.05
C SER A 99 8.75 2.94 2.95
N VAL A 100 9.78 2.08 3.04
CA VAL A 100 9.76 0.85 3.83
C VAL A 100 10.74 0.98 4.98
N TRP A 101 10.30 0.63 6.18
CA TRP A 101 11.10 0.64 7.40
C TRP A 101 11.43 -0.80 7.80
N PHE A 102 12.70 -1.10 7.96
CA PHE A 102 13.15 -2.45 8.32
C PHE A 102 13.20 -2.63 9.84
N LEU A 103 12.67 -3.74 10.33
CA LEU A 103 12.82 -4.14 11.73
C LEU A 103 13.57 -5.47 11.78
N ALA A 104 14.47 -5.61 12.76
CA ALA A 104 15.21 -6.83 13.01
C ALA A 104 14.67 -7.56 14.24
N GLY A 105 14.62 -8.89 14.13
CA GLY A 105 14.36 -9.78 15.26
C GLY A 105 15.59 -9.91 16.17
N THR A 106 15.76 -11.09 16.74
CA THR A 106 16.90 -11.47 17.57
C THR A 106 17.40 -12.83 17.09
N ALA A 107 18.72 -13.01 17.06
CA ALA A 107 19.32 -14.29 16.71
C ALA A 107 19.59 -15.10 17.99
N GLY A 108 18.74 -16.09 18.26
CA GLY A 108 19.00 -17.14 19.26
C GLY A 108 18.96 -16.70 20.74
N GLN A 109 18.64 -15.44 21.05
CA GLN A 109 18.70 -14.90 22.42
C GLN A 109 17.38 -15.06 23.19
N GLY A 110 16.41 -15.81 22.64
CA GLY A 110 15.06 -15.91 23.19
C GLY A 110 14.17 -14.72 22.80
N PRO A 111 12.93 -14.61 23.33
CA PRO A 111 12.04 -13.51 23.02
C PRO A 111 12.58 -12.19 23.59
N VAL A 112 12.49 -11.11 22.79
CA VAL A 112 12.89 -9.75 23.19
C VAL A 112 11.76 -8.77 22.91
N THR A 113 11.61 -7.75 23.76
CA THR A 113 10.69 -6.63 23.57
C THR A 113 11.49 -5.37 23.29
N ARG A 114 11.17 -4.68 22.20
CA ARG A 114 11.82 -3.41 21.81
C ARG A 114 10.76 -2.34 21.56
N SER A 115 11.13 -1.08 21.81
CA SER A 115 10.29 0.09 21.51
C SER A 115 10.95 0.91 20.41
N CYS A 116 10.21 1.21 19.35
CA CYS A 116 10.69 1.97 18.20
C CYS A 116 9.69 3.08 17.86
N THR A 117 10.17 4.30 17.61
CA THR A 117 9.36 5.37 17.03
C THR A 117 9.56 5.39 15.52
N ILE A 118 8.48 5.16 14.76
CA ILE A 118 8.52 5.05 13.31
C ILE A 118 7.75 6.24 12.71
N PRO A 119 8.29 6.94 11.70
CA PRO A 119 7.56 8.00 11.01
C PRO A 119 6.24 7.49 10.41
N ALA A 120 5.22 8.36 10.38
CA ALA A 120 3.95 8.03 9.74
C ALA A 120 4.14 7.76 8.23
N GLY A 121 3.29 6.88 7.68
CA GLY A 121 3.29 6.57 6.25
C GLY A 121 4.36 5.58 5.78
N LYS A 122 5.11 4.95 6.70
CA LYS A 122 6.04 3.86 6.38
C LYS A 122 5.32 2.52 6.36
N ALA A 123 5.63 1.69 5.37
CA ALA A 123 5.37 0.26 5.48
C ALA A 123 6.45 -0.40 6.34
N LEU A 124 6.09 -1.47 7.06
CA LEU A 124 7.05 -2.24 7.84
C LEU A 124 7.43 -3.50 7.09
N PHE A 125 8.72 -3.82 7.06
CA PHE A 125 9.20 -5.12 6.62
C PHE A 125 10.09 -5.72 7.71
N PHE A 126 9.77 -6.97 8.07
CA PHE A 126 10.58 -7.78 8.97
C PHE A 126 10.38 -9.26 8.63
N PRO A 127 11.45 -10.06 8.61
CA PRO A 127 11.32 -11.50 8.47
C PRO A 127 10.59 -12.10 9.66
N ILE A 128 9.68 -13.04 9.40
CA ILE A 128 9.11 -13.89 10.47
C ILE A 128 10.16 -14.91 10.90
N ILE A 129 10.87 -15.46 9.93
CA ILE A 129 12.02 -16.35 10.10
C ILE A 129 13.09 -15.85 9.12
N SER A 130 14.32 -15.73 9.61
CA SER A 130 15.50 -15.46 8.79
C SER A 130 16.62 -16.35 9.28
N TYR A 131 17.29 -17.03 8.36
CA TYR A 131 18.48 -17.81 8.65
C TYR A 131 19.60 -17.32 7.74
N LEU A 132 20.82 -17.36 8.26
CA LEU A 132 22.04 -17.14 7.50
C LEU A 132 22.80 -18.46 7.56
N ASN A 133 23.12 -19.00 6.39
CA ASN A 133 24.05 -20.11 6.25
C ASN A 133 25.09 -19.70 5.21
N ASP A 134 26.34 -19.56 5.62
CA ASP A 134 27.46 -19.41 4.72
C ASP A 134 28.07 -20.78 4.38
N TYR A 135 28.61 -20.95 3.19
CA TYR A 135 29.47 -22.10 2.92
C TYR A 135 30.92 -21.64 3.15
N PRO A 136 31.75 -22.32 3.96
CA PRO A 136 31.55 -23.66 4.55
C PRO A 136 31.31 -23.61 6.08
N CYS A 137 30.18 -23.11 6.59
CA CYS A 137 29.81 -23.12 8.03
C CYS A 137 28.31 -22.78 8.23
N PRO A 138 27.48 -23.45 9.05
CA PRO A 138 27.79 -24.50 10.03
C PRO A 138 27.12 -25.87 9.73
N ASP A 139 26.32 -26.01 8.67
CA ASP A 139 25.67 -27.27 8.30
C ASP A 139 26.27 -27.83 7.00
N PRO A 140 27.08 -28.90 7.05
CA PRO A 140 27.61 -29.54 5.84
C PRO A 140 26.53 -30.22 4.99
N ASN A 141 25.30 -30.36 5.51
CA ASN A 141 24.15 -30.86 4.76
C ASN A 141 23.36 -29.74 4.05
N PHE A 142 23.64 -28.47 4.34
CA PHE A 142 23.02 -27.33 3.66
C PHE A 142 23.77 -27.03 2.37
N GLN A 143 23.59 -27.91 1.38
CA GLN A 143 24.20 -27.82 0.07
C GLN A 143 23.13 -28.01 -1.02
N PRO A 144 23.26 -27.31 -2.18
CA PRO A 144 22.37 -27.56 -3.29
C PRO A 144 22.49 -29.03 -3.74
N PRO A 145 21.38 -29.71 -4.04
CA PRO A 145 21.36 -30.99 -4.73
C PRO A 145 22.20 -30.91 -6.03
N PRO A 146 22.79 -32.03 -6.49
CA PRO A 146 23.52 -32.04 -7.75
C PRO A 146 22.67 -31.49 -8.91
N GLY A 147 23.11 -30.38 -9.50
CA GLY A 147 22.46 -29.73 -10.63
C GLY A 147 21.48 -28.58 -10.29
N GLN A 148 21.20 -28.30 -9.02
CA GLN A 148 20.44 -27.09 -8.63
C GLN A 148 21.36 -25.87 -8.57
N THR A 149 20.88 -24.69 -9.00
CA THR A 149 21.66 -23.46 -8.83
C THR A 149 21.63 -23.00 -7.36
N LEU A 150 22.65 -22.23 -6.96
CA LEU A 150 22.68 -21.68 -5.61
C LEU A 150 21.51 -20.71 -5.38
N GLU A 151 21.11 -19.96 -6.41
CA GLU A 151 20.01 -19.00 -6.36
C GLU A 151 18.63 -19.67 -6.19
N GLU A 152 18.46 -20.91 -6.66
CA GLU A 152 17.22 -21.68 -6.44
C GLU A 152 17.21 -22.38 -5.07
N PHE A 153 18.39 -22.62 -4.50
CA PHE A 153 18.55 -23.29 -3.22
C PHE A 153 18.36 -22.33 -2.02
N LEU A 154 18.74 -21.06 -2.18
CA LEU A 154 18.64 -19.98 -1.18
C LEU A 154 17.27 -19.27 -1.21
#